data_AF-A0A0B4EDK3-F1
#
_entry.id   AF-A0A0B4EDK3-F1
#
_cell.length_a   1.000
_cell.length_b   1.000
_cell.length_c   1.000
_cell.angle_alpha   90.00
_cell.angle_beta   90.00
_cell.angle_gamma   90.00
#
_symmetry.space_group_name_H-M   'P 1'
#
loop_
_entity.id
_entity.type
_entity.pdbx_description
1 polymer ?
#
loop_
_entity_poly.entity_id
_entity_poly.type
_entity_poly.pdbx_seq_one_letter_code
_entity_poly.pdbx_strand_id
1 'polypeptide(L)'
;MDDALPPVLDAFVRRHLTLEEIDEIRHQFSRALVTDRQVLWTGMTREAAQRWADKHNMQTLTTAMGPLMSHNEVSASGTKLRSRSTRYIHGASAIFAWCISYGKMVTVLSNPPPVRFHPSGATSFQVIEEPIITGRVGSHAVARIDVVHPAISAAAEFRYEFWPCDDVSRWITTFGHLKITVKWRPVKRAQLYLNDGAKYIDKSTESLTARPLLQKQFAQNNVSTGDMKLHELQQKQLNLNNEVTEKRERLHRKHVNEVARLQSDFRNARNGLPKKAKKRQELHGEEKGQQDCIFEKNGEQRMLNFVVAARLANKPIQAT
;
A
#
# COMPACT_ATOMS: atom_id res chain seq x y z
N MET A 1 9.32 16.28 -4.82
CA MET A 1 9.23 15.08 -3.96
C MET A 1 10.52 15.01 -3.15
N ASP A 2 10.65 15.90 -2.17
CA ASP A 2 11.89 16.05 -1.38
C ASP A 2 11.81 15.34 -0.03
N ASP A 3 10.72 14.60 0.21
CA ASP A 3 10.60 13.82 1.44
C ASP A 3 11.63 12.69 1.46
N ALA A 4 12.27 12.53 2.61
CA ALA A 4 13.20 11.44 2.85
C ALA A 4 12.44 10.09 2.84
N LEU A 5 13.08 9.05 2.29
CA LEU A 5 12.54 7.70 2.39
C LEU A 5 12.46 7.31 3.88
N PRO A 6 11.34 6.72 4.35
CA PRO A 6 11.25 6.17 5.69
C PRO A 6 12.40 5.17 5.95
N PRO A 7 12.96 5.08 7.17
CA PRO A 7 14.19 4.32 7.43
C PRO A 7 14.17 2.86 6.95
N VAL A 8 13.03 2.16 7.13
CA VAL A 8 12.86 0.77 6.67
C VAL A 8 12.93 0.68 5.14
N LEU A 9 12.32 1.64 4.46
CA LEU A 9 12.30 1.70 3.00
C LEU A 9 13.67 2.13 2.45
N ASP A 10 14.32 3.12 3.08
CA ASP A 10 15.67 3.56 2.73
C ASP A 10 16.67 2.39 2.85
N ALA A 11 16.65 1.64 3.96
CA ALA A 11 17.50 0.47 4.15
C ALA A 11 17.24 -0.63 3.10
N PHE A 12 15.97 -0.84 2.72
CA PHE A 12 15.62 -1.77 1.65
C PHE A 12 16.18 -1.29 0.31
N VAL A 13 15.94 -0.03 -0.05
CA VAL A 13 16.35 0.56 -1.32
C VAL A 13 17.87 0.54 -1.47
N ARG A 14 18.62 0.93 -0.42
CA ARG A 14 20.11 0.91 -0.40
C ARG A 14 20.73 -0.49 -0.50
N ARG A 15 19.99 -1.55 -0.16
CA ARG A 15 20.43 -2.94 -0.38
C ARG A 15 20.29 -3.36 -1.84
N HIS A 16 19.45 -2.66 -2.60
CA HIS A 16 19.07 -3.01 -3.97
C HIS A 16 19.71 -2.08 -5.02
N LEU A 17 19.93 -0.81 -4.67
CA LEU A 17 20.40 0.25 -5.57
C LEU A 17 21.61 0.99 -4.98
N THR A 18 22.47 1.52 -5.86
CA THR A 18 23.50 2.51 -5.49
C THR A 18 22.86 3.88 -5.22
N LEU A 19 23.62 4.78 -4.61
CA LEU A 19 23.16 6.15 -4.40
C LEU A 19 22.86 6.86 -5.73
N GLU A 20 23.71 6.70 -6.74
CA GLU A 20 23.45 7.32 -8.06
C GLU A 20 22.18 6.74 -8.70
N GLU A 21 21.97 5.41 -8.62
CA GLU A 21 20.77 4.75 -9.15
C GLU A 21 19.50 5.28 -8.43
N ILE A 22 19.56 5.51 -7.12
CA ILE A 22 18.43 6.08 -6.36
C ILE A 22 18.11 7.49 -6.83
N ASP A 23 19.13 8.35 -6.95
CA ASP A 23 18.96 9.75 -7.34
C ASP A 23 18.43 9.88 -8.77
N GLU A 24 18.95 9.06 -9.70
CA GLU A 24 18.49 9.02 -11.08
C GLU A 24 17.02 8.58 -11.18
N ILE A 25 16.64 7.52 -10.46
CA ILE A 25 15.25 7.04 -10.43
C ILE A 25 14.32 8.09 -9.82
N ARG A 26 14.69 8.72 -8.71
CA ARG A 26 13.89 9.78 -8.08
C ARG A 26 13.73 10.97 -9.01
N HIS A 27 14.81 11.38 -9.67
CA HIS A 27 14.78 12.46 -10.64
C HIS A 27 13.83 12.12 -11.80
N GLN A 28 13.96 10.92 -12.37
CA GLN A 28 13.09 10.45 -13.45
C GLN A 28 11.61 10.43 -13.03
N PHE A 29 11.29 9.88 -11.87
CA PHE A 29 9.91 9.82 -11.38
C PHE A 29 9.30 11.19 -11.07
N SER A 30 10.09 12.14 -10.59
CA SER A 30 9.61 13.51 -10.36
C SER A 30 9.13 14.20 -11.64
N ARG A 31 9.63 13.77 -12.81
CA ARG A 31 9.28 14.33 -14.12
C ARG A 31 8.27 13.47 -14.87
N ALA A 32 8.34 12.15 -14.72
CA ALA A 32 7.58 11.21 -15.53
C ALA A 32 6.22 10.83 -14.92
N LEU A 33 6.09 10.80 -13.59
CA LEU A 33 4.86 10.33 -12.95
C LEU A 33 3.74 11.36 -13.09
N VAL A 34 2.61 10.91 -13.66
CA VAL A 34 1.37 11.69 -13.73
C VAL A 34 0.43 11.22 -12.63
N THR A 35 0.08 12.10 -11.70
CA THR A 35 -0.74 11.76 -10.52
C THR A 35 -1.96 10.90 -10.86
N ASP A 36 -2.19 9.86 -10.03
CA ASP A 36 -3.35 8.95 -10.10
C ASP A 36 -3.50 8.17 -11.42
N ARG A 37 -2.41 8.04 -12.19
CA ARG A 37 -2.38 7.25 -13.43
C ARG A 37 -1.47 6.04 -13.34
N GLN A 38 -1.21 5.52 -12.15
CA GLN A 38 -0.30 4.40 -11.96
C GLN A 38 -1.00 3.05 -11.93
N VAL A 39 -0.35 2.10 -12.60
CA VAL A 39 -0.79 0.71 -12.73
C VAL A 39 0.29 -0.21 -12.19
N LEU A 40 -0.08 -1.00 -11.20
CA LEU A 40 0.65 -2.17 -10.75
C LEU A 40 0.01 -3.43 -11.33
N TRP A 41 0.74 -4.54 -11.33
CA TRP A 41 0.21 -5.77 -11.88
C TRP A 41 0.84 -7.01 -11.25
N THR A 42 0.09 -8.11 -11.28
CA THR A 42 0.53 -9.41 -10.76
C THR A 42 -0.19 -10.54 -11.47
N GLY A 43 0.46 -11.70 -11.57
CA GLY A 43 -0.13 -12.89 -12.19
C GLY A 43 -0.35 -12.83 -13.71
N MET A 44 0.23 -11.85 -14.40
CA MET A 44 0.26 -11.73 -15.87
C MET A 44 1.66 -11.41 -16.38
N THR A 45 1.85 -11.33 -17.70
CA THR A 45 3.13 -10.91 -18.28
C THR A 45 3.25 -9.39 -18.28
N ARG A 46 4.49 -8.89 -18.32
CA ARG A 46 4.77 -7.46 -18.45
C ARG A 46 4.10 -6.89 -19.70
N GLU A 47 4.18 -7.60 -20.81
CA GLU A 47 3.66 -7.17 -22.11
C GLU A 47 2.13 -7.03 -22.07
N ALA A 48 1.44 -7.93 -21.35
CA ALA A 48 -0.01 -7.84 -21.18
C ALA A 48 -0.39 -6.63 -20.33
N ALA A 49 0.30 -6.42 -19.20
CA ALA A 49 0.06 -5.27 -18.33
C ALA A 49 0.37 -3.94 -19.03
N GLN A 50 1.47 -3.87 -19.79
CA GLN A 50 1.86 -2.67 -20.52
C GLN A 50 0.84 -2.32 -21.60
N ARG A 51 0.40 -3.30 -22.41
CA ARG A 51 -0.65 -3.06 -23.42
C ARG A 51 -1.94 -2.54 -22.81
N TRP A 52 -2.33 -3.07 -21.64
CA TRP A 52 -3.50 -2.56 -20.94
C TRP A 52 -3.27 -1.12 -20.46
N ALA A 53 -2.12 -0.81 -19.86
CA ALA A 53 -1.80 0.54 -19.41
C ALA A 53 -1.78 1.55 -20.57
N ASP A 54 -1.16 1.21 -21.71
CA ASP A 54 -1.09 2.06 -22.89
C ASP A 54 -2.49 2.38 -23.44
N LYS A 55 -3.36 1.36 -23.55
CA LYS A 55 -4.76 1.53 -23.98
C LYS A 55 -5.53 2.51 -23.07
N HIS A 56 -5.18 2.57 -21.79
CA HIS A 56 -5.86 3.39 -20.79
C HIS A 56 -5.13 4.70 -20.45
N ASN A 57 -4.06 5.03 -21.17
CA ASN A 57 -3.20 6.20 -20.88
C ASN A 57 -2.67 6.20 -19.44
N MET A 58 -2.32 5.01 -18.94
CA MET A 58 -1.77 4.80 -17.60
C MET A 58 -0.30 4.38 -17.65
N GLN A 59 0.37 4.47 -16.51
CA GLN A 59 1.81 4.29 -16.38
C GLN A 59 2.13 3.09 -15.50
N THR A 60 2.85 2.14 -16.06
CA THR A 60 3.52 1.09 -15.27
C THR A 60 4.86 1.60 -14.75
N LEU A 61 5.53 0.82 -13.89
CA LEU A 61 6.93 1.04 -13.54
C LEU A 61 7.80 1.20 -14.81
N THR A 62 7.59 0.37 -15.82
CA THR A 62 8.35 0.41 -17.08
C THR A 62 8.15 1.74 -17.81
N THR A 63 6.91 2.23 -17.90
CA THR A 63 6.62 3.54 -18.51
C THR A 63 7.29 4.67 -17.73
N ALA A 64 7.19 4.65 -16.40
CA ALA A 64 7.75 5.71 -15.56
C ALA A 64 9.29 5.73 -15.60
N MET A 65 9.92 4.56 -15.61
CA MET A 65 11.38 4.40 -15.72
C MET A 65 11.93 4.85 -17.07
N GLY A 66 11.15 4.68 -18.16
CA GLY A 66 11.55 5.14 -19.50
C GLY A 66 12.92 4.59 -19.92
N PRO A 67 13.87 5.44 -20.35
CA PRO A 67 15.20 5.01 -20.77
C PRO A 67 15.95 4.18 -19.71
N LEU A 68 15.72 4.44 -18.42
CA LEU A 68 16.37 3.71 -17.31
C LEU A 68 16.02 2.22 -17.29
N MET A 69 14.89 1.84 -17.90
CA MET A 69 14.53 0.43 -18.02
C MET A 69 15.46 -0.32 -18.99
N SER A 70 15.87 0.33 -20.09
CA SER A 70 16.66 -0.30 -21.18
C SER A 70 18.15 -0.49 -20.85
N HIS A 71 18.71 0.33 -19.96
CA HIS A 71 20.11 0.22 -19.53
C HIS A 71 20.46 -1.15 -18.90
N ASN A 72 19.45 -1.90 -18.43
CA ASN A 72 19.60 -3.22 -17.83
C ASN A 72 19.14 -4.39 -18.71
N GLU A 73 18.53 -4.15 -19.88
CA GLU A 73 18.06 -5.21 -20.78
C GLU A 73 19.13 -5.68 -21.77
N VAL A 74 20.04 -4.78 -22.20
CA VAL A 74 21.04 -5.04 -23.25
C VAL A 74 22.14 -6.02 -22.80
N SER A 75 22.24 -6.33 -21.51
CA SER A 75 23.41 -7.01 -20.93
C SER A 75 23.10 -8.32 -20.20
N ALA A 76 21.91 -8.91 -20.31
CA ALA A 76 21.45 -10.02 -19.46
C ALA A 76 22.06 -11.43 -19.71
N SER A 77 23.26 -11.55 -20.26
CA SER A 77 23.99 -12.83 -20.40
C SER A 77 24.78 -13.18 -19.12
N GLY A 78 24.11 -13.84 -18.15
CA GLY A 78 24.77 -14.47 -17.00
C GLY A 78 23.97 -14.42 -15.67
N THR A 79 24.18 -15.42 -14.80
CA THR A 79 23.44 -15.58 -13.53
C THR A 79 23.65 -14.43 -12.53
N LYS A 80 24.88 -13.91 -12.41
CA LYS A 80 25.20 -12.78 -11.51
C LYS A 80 24.54 -11.48 -11.97
N LEU A 81 24.50 -11.25 -13.28
CA LEU A 81 23.93 -10.05 -13.88
C LEU A 81 22.40 -10.08 -13.84
N ARG A 82 21.77 -11.25 -14.04
CA ARG A 82 20.36 -11.47 -13.75
C ARG A 82 19.99 -11.14 -12.29
N SER A 83 20.85 -11.50 -11.34
CA SER A 83 20.64 -11.16 -9.92
C SER A 83 20.71 -9.66 -9.65
N ARG A 84 21.62 -8.92 -10.30
CA ARG A 84 21.70 -7.45 -10.18
C ARG A 84 20.51 -6.77 -10.86
N SER A 85 20.11 -7.22 -12.05
CA SER A 85 18.92 -6.72 -12.75
C SER A 85 17.64 -6.90 -11.91
N THR A 86 17.41 -8.09 -11.34
CA THR A 86 16.28 -8.31 -10.42
C THR A 86 16.34 -7.39 -9.19
N ARG A 87 17.52 -7.21 -8.59
CA ARG A 87 17.67 -6.30 -7.45
C ARG A 87 17.36 -4.86 -7.84
N TYR A 88 17.84 -4.41 -8.99
CA TYR A 88 17.57 -3.08 -9.52
C TYR A 88 16.05 -2.85 -9.67
N ILE A 89 15.34 -3.80 -10.30
CA ILE A 89 13.88 -3.73 -10.44
C ILE A 89 13.17 -3.71 -9.08
N HIS A 90 13.62 -4.49 -8.09
CA HIS A 90 13.03 -4.45 -6.75
C HIS A 90 13.21 -3.09 -6.06
N GLY A 91 14.41 -2.49 -6.17
CA GLY A 91 14.65 -1.14 -5.64
C GLY A 91 13.81 -0.08 -6.34
N ALA A 92 13.77 -0.11 -7.67
CA ALA A 92 12.97 0.81 -8.48
C ALA A 92 11.46 0.67 -8.19
N SER A 93 10.97 -0.56 -8.05
CA SER A 93 9.59 -0.88 -7.66
C SER A 93 9.25 -0.31 -6.27
N ALA A 94 10.17 -0.40 -5.30
CA ALA A 94 9.97 0.17 -3.98
C ALA A 94 9.90 1.70 -3.98
N ILE A 95 10.77 2.38 -4.76
CA ILE A 95 10.70 3.84 -4.93
C ILE A 95 9.41 4.23 -5.65
N PHE A 96 9.02 3.51 -6.70
CA PHE A 96 7.78 3.76 -7.46
C PHE A 96 6.55 3.63 -6.56
N ALA A 97 6.46 2.55 -5.78
CA ALA A 97 5.38 2.33 -4.82
C ALA A 97 5.30 3.44 -3.76
N TRP A 98 6.45 3.95 -3.30
CA TRP A 98 6.50 5.07 -2.36
C TRP A 98 6.05 6.38 -2.99
N CYS A 99 6.46 6.67 -4.23
CA CYS A 99 6.00 7.87 -4.93
C CYS A 99 4.47 7.88 -5.10
N ILE A 100 3.88 6.73 -5.43
CA ILE A 100 2.44 6.63 -5.70
C ILE A 100 1.60 6.49 -4.43
N SER A 101 2.20 6.17 -3.27
CA SER A 101 1.45 6.08 -2.01
C SER A 101 0.94 7.43 -1.50
N TYR A 102 1.45 8.54 -2.06
CA TYR A 102 0.91 9.89 -1.85
C TYR A 102 -0.31 10.21 -2.74
N GLY A 103 -0.62 9.33 -3.69
CA GLY A 103 -1.75 9.50 -4.60
C GLY A 103 -3.10 9.20 -3.95
N LYS A 104 -4.17 9.52 -4.67
CA LYS A 104 -5.54 9.16 -4.29
C LYS A 104 -5.89 7.76 -4.75
N MET A 105 -5.38 7.34 -5.90
CA MET A 105 -5.81 6.09 -6.52
C MET A 105 -4.67 5.39 -7.27
N VAL A 106 -4.62 4.06 -7.13
CA VAL A 106 -3.76 3.17 -7.92
C VAL A 106 -4.62 2.03 -8.48
N THR A 107 -4.33 1.60 -9.70
CA THR A 107 -4.97 0.42 -10.31
C THR A 107 -4.05 -0.78 -10.24
N VAL A 108 -4.59 -1.95 -9.88
CA VAL A 108 -3.87 -3.23 -9.86
C VAL A 108 -4.50 -4.19 -10.85
N LEU A 109 -3.72 -4.64 -11.82
CA LEU A 109 -4.12 -5.71 -12.74
C LEU A 109 -3.81 -7.06 -12.11
N SER A 110 -4.79 -7.95 -12.04
CA SER A 110 -4.58 -9.29 -11.46
C SER A 110 -5.44 -10.36 -12.13
N ASN A 111 -5.22 -11.62 -11.77
CA ASN A 111 -6.13 -12.70 -12.14
C ASN A 111 -7.50 -12.52 -11.45
N PRO A 112 -8.60 -12.98 -12.04
CA PRO A 112 -9.92 -12.83 -11.43
C PRO A 112 -10.09 -13.73 -10.19
N PRO A 113 -11.06 -13.42 -9.32
CA PRO A 113 -11.53 -14.33 -8.28
C PRO A 113 -11.86 -15.72 -8.83
N PRO A 114 -11.62 -16.78 -8.05
CA PRO A 114 -11.22 -16.76 -6.62
C PRO A 114 -9.72 -16.62 -6.37
N VAL A 115 -8.86 -16.67 -7.41
CA VAL A 115 -7.40 -16.78 -7.26
C VAL A 115 -6.71 -15.55 -7.87
N ARG A 116 -6.83 -14.41 -7.18
CA ARG A 116 -6.33 -13.11 -7.67
C ARG A 116 -4.82 -12.98 -7.63
N PHE A 117 -4.22 -13.44 -6.54
CA PHE A 117 -2.81 -13.26 -6.23
C PHE A 117 -2.09 -14.60 -6.12
N HIS A 118 -0.77 -14.56 -6.25
CA HIS A 118 0.04 -15.76 -6.14
C HIS A 118 -0.10 -16.36 -4.73
N PRO A 119 -0.42 -17.66 -4.59
CA PRO A 119 -0.67 -18.29 -3.28
C PRO A 119 0.51 -18.23 -2.31
N SER A 120 1.74 -18.20 -2.82
CA SER A 120 2.93 -18.10 -1.98
C SER A 120 3.11 -16.75 -1.29
N GLY A 121 2.40 -15.69 -1.73
CA GLY A 121 2.62 -14.34 -1.22
C GLY A 121 3.96 -13.70 -1.64
N ALA A 122 4.73 -14.32 -2.53
CA ALA A 122 6.12 -13.96 -2.81
C ALA A 122 6.33 -13.19 -4.13
N THR A 123 5.29 -12.58 -4.69
CA THR A 123 5.44 -11.70 -5.86
C THR A 123 5.96 -10.33 -5.44
N SER A 124 6.63 -9.61 -6.35
CA SER A 124 7.10 -8.24 -6.10
C SER A 124 5.94 -7.33 -5.66
N PHE A 125 4.77 -7.46 -6.27
CA PHE A 125 3.55 -6.78 -5.82
C PHE A 125 3.24 -7.06 -4.35
N GLN A 126 3.16 -8.32 -3.92
CA GLN A 126 2.76 -8.68 -2.55
C GLN A 126 3.83 -8.39 -1.48
N VAL A 127 5.12 -8.43 -1.85
CA VAL A 127 6.23 -8.31 -0.88
C VAL A 127 6.88 -6.94 -0.85
N ILE A 128 6.69 -6.13 -1.90
CA ILE A 128 7.30 -4.79 -2.03
C ILE A 128 6.21 -3.73 -2.18
N GLU A 129 5.39 -3.82 -3.22
CA GLU A 129 4.54 -2.71 -3.64
C GLU A 129 3.30 -2.55 -2.75
N GLU A 130 2.52 -3.63 -2.55
CA GLU A 130 1.31 -3.65 -1.73
C GLU A 130 1.56 -3.13 -0.31
N PRO A 131 2.60 -3.57 0.44
CA PRO A 131 2.84 -3.05 1.78
C PRO A 131 3.13 -1.55 1.80
N ILE A 132 3.78 -1.01 0.77
CA ILE A 132 4.11 0.42 0.69
C ILE A 132 2.85 1.24 0.35
N ILE A 133 2.11 0.87 -0.70
CA ILE A 133 0.93 1.64 -1.13
C ILE A 133 -0.24 1.54 -0.16
N THR A 134 -0.32 0.47 0.64
CA THR A 134 -1.32 0.34 1.72
C THR A 134 -0.86 0.96 3.05
N GLY A 135 0.32 1.59 3.09
CA GLY A 135 0.87 2.23 4.28
C GLY A 135 1.27 1.30 5.41
N ARG A 136 1.41 -0.01 5.14
CA ARG A 136 2.02 -0.95 6.11
C ARG A 136 3.52 -0.69 6.27
N VAL A 137 4.14 -0.16 5.21
CA VAL A 137 5.54 0.25 5.17
C VAL A 137 5.60 1.69 4.69
N GLY A 138 6.16 2.56 5.52
CA GLY A 138 6.19 4.00 5.30
C GLY A 138 5.09 4.74 6.06
N SER A 139 4.98 6.05 5.82
CA SER A 139 4.08 6.96 6.54
C SER A 139 2.80 7.32 5.78
N HIS A 140 2.66 6.85 4.54
CA HIS A 140 1.55 7.21 3.64
C HIS A 140 0.92 5.99 3.01
N ALA A 141 -0.39 6.05 2.78
CA ALA A 141 -1.17 5.06 2.05
C ALA A 141 -1.98 5.76 0.98
N VAL A 142 -2.13 5.11 -0.17
CA VAL A 142 -3.08 5.56 -1.20
C VAL A 142 -4.49 5.54 -0.62
N ALA A 143 -5.32 6.50 -1.00
CA ALA A 143 -6.70 6.56 -0.51
C ALA A 143 -7.53 5.36 -1.00
N ARG A 144 -7.26 4.85 -2.21
CA ARG A 144 -7.98 3.73 -2.80
C ARG A 144 -7.13 2.91 -3.77
N ILE A 145 -7.34 1.59 -3.79
CA ILE A 145 -6.81 0.68 -4.81
C ILE A 145 -7.97 0.02 -5.53
N ASP A 146 -8.02 0.17 -6.86
CA ASP A 146 -8.96 -0.55 -7.71
C ASP A 146 -8.29 -1.75 -8.36
N VAL A 147 -8.98 -2.89 -8.39
CA VAL A 147 -8.52 -4.08 -9.09
C VAL A 147 -9.29 -4.28 -10.39
N VAL A 148 -8.57 -4.62 -11.44
CA VAL A 148 -9.11 -4.95 -12.76
C VAL A 148 -8.60 -6.33 -13.21
N HIS A 149 -9.41 -7.05 -13.97
CA HIS A 149 -9.11 -8.40 -14.47
C HIS A 149 -9.13 -8.48 -16.00
N PRO A 150 -8.09 -7.97 -16.69
CA PRO A 150 -8.07 -7.87 -18.16
C PRO A 150 -8.19 -9.21 -18.91
N ALA A 151 -7.86 -10.32 -18.24
CA ALA A 151 -7.90 -11.66 -18.85
C ALA A 151 -9.33 -12.13 -19.16
N ILE A 152 -10.35 -11.49 -18.57
CA ILE A 152 -11.76 -11.78 -18.83
C ILE A 152 -12.31 -10.70 -19.75
N SER A 153 -12.41 -10.99 -21.05
CA SER A 153 -12.82 -10.00 -22.06
C SER A 153 -14.15 -9.30 -21.73
N ALA A 154 -15.12 -10.03 -21.18
CA ALA A 154 -16.42 -9.49 -20.76
C ALA A 154 -16.35 -8.54 -19.55
N ALA A 155 -15.23 -8.56 -18.82
CA ALA A 155 -15.02 -7.79 -17.59
C ALA A 155 -13.71 -6.99 -17.63
N ALA A 156 -13.12 -6.79 -18.82
CA ALA A 156 -11.78 -6.21 -18.97
C ALA A 156 -11.67 -4.77 -18.45
N GLU A 157 -12.81 -4.07 -18.36
CA GLU A 157 -12.95 -2.70 -17.88
C GLU A 157 -13.61 -2.62 -16.49
N PHE A 158 -14.09 -3.76 -15.97
CA PHE A 158 -14.73 -3.82 -14.67
C PHE A 158 -13.69 -3.63 -13.57
N ARG A 159 -14.02 -2.73 -12.64
CA ARG A 159 -13.20 -2.39 -11.49
C ARG A 159 -14.01 -2.51 -10.20
N TYR A 160 -13.33 -2.93 -9.14
CA TYR A 160 -13.87 -2.91 -7.80
C TYR A 160 -12.75 -2.61 -6.81
N GLU A 161 -13.14 -2.13 -5.64
CA GLU A 161 -12.19 -1.70 -4.61
C GLU A 161 -11.51 -2.93 -3.96
N PHE A 162 -10.20 -2.84 -3.81
CA PHE A 162 -9.38 -3.79 -3.04
C PHE A 162 -8.90 -3.20 -1.73
N TRP A 163 -8.68 -1.89 -1.70
CA TRP A 163 -8.26 -1.13 -0.53
C TRP A 163 -8.97 0.22 -0.53
N PRO A 164 -9.45 0.73 0.62
CA PRO A 164 -9.32 0.15 1.97
C PRO A 164 -10.28 -1.03 2.25
N CYS A 165 -11.37 -1.16 1.49
CA CYS A 165 -12.35 -2.22 1.67
C CYS A 165 -12.37 -3.14 0.44
N ASP A 166 -12.13 -4.44 0.64
CA ASP A 166 -12.09 -5.42 -0.44
C ASP A 166 -13.51 -5.81 -0.89
N ASP A 167 -14.03 -5.10 -1.90
CA ASP A 167 -15.36 -5.30 -2.48
C ASP A 167 -15.37 -6.38 -3.59
N VAL A 168 -14.69 -7.50 -3.31
CA VAL A 168 -14.67 -8.67 -4.21
C VAL A 168 -16.07 -9.27 -4.42
N SER A 169 -16.98 -9.05 -3.47
CA SER A 169 -18.38 -9.47 -3.56
C SER A 169 -19.04 -8.88 -4.81
N ARG A 170 -18.76 -7.62 -5.17
CA ARG A 170 -19.29 -6.99 -6.38
C ARG A 170 -18.88 -7.74 -7.65
N TRP A 171 -17.65 -8.26 -7.71
CA TRP A 171 -17.23 -9.14 -8.80
C TRP A 171 -18.03 -10.43 -8.81
N ILE A 172 -18.13 -11.11 -7.66
CA ILE A 172 -18.80 -12.41 -7.54
C ILE A 172 -20.29 -12.31 -7.90
N THR A 173 -20.98 -11.24 -7.48
CA THR A 173 -22.37 -10.99 -7.84
C THR A 173 -22.54 -10.77 -9.35
N THR A 174 -21.58 -10.12 -10.00
CA THR A 174 -21.68 -9.76 -11.42
C THR A 174 -21.29 -10.91 -12.34
N PHE A 175 -20.21 -11.64 -12.02
CA PHE A 175 -19.60 -12.64 -12.91
C PHE A 175 -19.59 -14.06 -12.33
N GLY A 176 -20.03 -14.24 -11.09
CA GLY A 176 -20.02 -15.52 -10.40
C GLY A 176 -18.61 -16.03 -10.06
N HIS A 177 -18.54 -17.30 -9.70
CA HIS A 177 -17.28 -18.01 -9.47
C HIS A 177 -16.76 -18.62 -10.77
N LEU A 178 -15.74 -17.99 -11.34
CA LEU A 178 -15.09 -18.52 -12.53
C LEU A 178 -14.20 -19.70 -12.17
N LYS A 179 -14.36 -20.82 -12.89
CA LYS A 179 -13.45 -21.97 -12.81
C LYS A 179 -12.22 -21.71 -13.66
N ILE A 180 -11.28 -20.93 -13.11
CA ILE A 180 -10.02 -20.59 -13.76
C ILE A 180 -8.88 -21.48 -13.26
N THR A 181 -8.00 -21.90 -14.17
CA THR A 181 -6.71 -22.49 -13.83
C THR A 181 -5.61 -21.49 -14.11
N VAL A 182 -5.02 -20.92 -13.06
CA VAL A 182 -3.91 -19.97 -13.19
C VAL A 182 -2.59 -20.71 -13.20
N LYS A 183 -1.83 -20.57 -14.30
CA LYS A 183 -0.45 -21.06 -14.39
C LYS A 183 0.49 -20.02 -13.79
N TRP A 184 0.94 -20.25 -12.56
CA TRP A 184 1.85 -19.35 -11.87
C TRP A 184 3.29 -19.52 -12.34
N ARG A 185 4.00 -18.41 -12.52
CA ARG A 185 5.45 -18.44 -12.67
C ARG A 185 6.08 -18.91 -11.35
N PRO A 186 7.08 -19.80 -11.38
CA PRO A 186 7.82 -20.16 -10.17
C PRO A 186 8.43 -18.91 -9.52
N VAL A 187 8.06 -18.64 -8.27
CA VAL A 187 8.68 -17.60 -7.46
C VAL A 187 9.52 -18.24 -6.37
N LYS A 188 10.75 -17.77 -6.22
CA LYS A 188 11.56 -18.12 -5.05
C LYS A 188 10.95 -17.41 -3.85
N ARG A 189 10.74 -18.11 -2.74
CA ARG A 189 10.45 -17.45 -1.46
C ARG A 189 11.61 -16.49 -1.18
N ALA A 190 11.35 -15.19 -1.28
CA ALA A 190 12.37 -14.20 -0.97
C ALA A 190 12.75 -14.32 0.51
N GLN A 191 14.02 -14.10 0.85
CA GLN A 191 14.48 -13.96 2.24
C GLN A 191 14.37 -12.50 2.73
N LEU A 192 13.89 -11.58 1.87
CA LEU A 192 13.85 -10.15 2.12
C LEU A 192 12.40 -9.67 1.96
N TYR A 193 11.61 -9.81 3.01
CA TYR A 193 10.26 -9.27 3.05
C TYR A 193 10.31 -7.89 3.69
N LEU A 194 9.76 -6.87 3.01
CA LEU A 194 9.34 -5.65 3.71
C LEU A 194 8.23 -5.96 4.74
N ASN A 195 7.56 -7.12 4.61
CA ASN A 195 6.60 -7.66 5.58
C ASN A 195 7.25 -8.24 6.86
N ASP A 196 8.58 -8.44 6.91
CA ASP A 196 9.28 -8.92 8.13
C ASP A 196 9.66 -7.73 9.04
N GLY A 197 8.65 -6.97 9.48
CA GLY A 197 8.76 -6.00 10.58
C GLY A 197 9.18 -6.61 11.94
N ALA A 198 9.67 -7.85 11.97
CA ALA A 198 10.08 -8.59 13.15
C ALA A 198 11.60 -8.78 13.30
N LYS A 199 12.43 -8.20 12.41
CA LYS A 199 13.90 -8.24 12.56
C LYS A 199 14.57 -6.88 12.75
N TYR A 200 13.78 -5.82 12.85
CA TYR A 200 14.25 -4.47 13.18
C TYR A 200 13.46 -3.92 14.36
N ILE A 201 13.52 -4.62 15.48
CA ILE A 201 13.21 -4.06 16.80
C ILE A 201 14.33 -4.53 17.73
N ASP A 202 15.00 -3.55 18.31
CA ASP A 202 15.95 -3.69 19.41
C ASP A 202 15.40 -4.60 20.53
N LYS A 203 16.30 -5.29 21.23
CA LYS A 203 16.04 -6.40 22.16
C LYS A 203 15.42 -5.95 23.50
N SER A 204 14.34 -5.18 23.48
CA SER A 204 13.71 -4.70 24.72
C SER A 204 12.21 -4.43 24.62
N THR A 205 11.45 -5.17 23.80
CA THR A 205 10.01 -5.34 24.06
C THR A 205 9.49 -6.61 23.39
N GLU A 206 9.40 -7.70 24.16
CA GLU A 206 8.59 -8.85 23.79
C GLU A 206 7.11 -8.44 23.73
N SER A 207 6.47 -8.59 22.56
CA SER A 207 5.11 -9.13 22.40
C SER A 207 4.55 -8.79 21.01
N LEU A 208 3.86 -9.78 20.43
CA LEU A 208 2.99 -9.72 19.23
C LEU A 208 3.66 -9.94 17.86
N THR A 209 4.11 -11.17 17.60
CA THR A 209 3.96 -11.75 16.25
C THR A 209 3.51 -13.20 16.34
N ALA A 210 2.34 -13.50 15.78
CA ALA A 210 1.87 -14.87 15.59
C ALA A 210 1.58 -15.10 14.10
N ARG A 211 2.57 -15.67 13.41
CA ARG A 211 2.39 -16.72 12.39
C ARG A 211 3.56 -17.67 12.58
N PRO A 212 3.31 -18.96 12.84
CA PRO A 212 3.32 -19.87 11.68
C PRO A 212 2.52 -21.17 11.91
N LEU A 213 1.42 -21.42 11.21
CA LEU A 213 0.94 -22.79 11.00
C LEU A 213 0.19 -22.90 9.67
N LEU A 214 0.84 -23.51 8.68
CA LEU A 214 0.30 -24.58 7.83
C LEU A 214 1.37 -24.96 6.77
N GLN A 215 2.49 -25.50 7.25
CA GLN A 215 3.45 -26.22 6.41
C GLN A 215 3.70 -27.66 6.90
N LYS A 216 2.95 -28.15 7.90
CA LYS A 216 3.15 -29.48 8.51
C LYS A 216 2.13 -30.55 8.15
N GLN A 217 1.11 -30.30 7.31
CA GLN A 217 0.06 -31.30 7.03
C GLN A 217 -0.04 -31.82 5.59
N PHE A 218 0.83 -31.41 4.67
CA PHE A 218 0.75 -31.86 3.27
C PHE A 218 1.61 -33.09 2.93
N ALA A 219 2.21 -33.76 3.92
CA ALA A 219 3.04 -34.95 3.67
C ALA A 219 2.27 -36.28 3.79
N GLN A 220 1.01 -36.30 4.21
CA GLN A 220 0.26 -37.54 4.33
C GLN A 220 -1.19 -37.39 3.88
N ASN A 221 -1.58 -38.34 3.03
CA ASN A 221 -2.93 -38.78 2.66
C ASN A 221 -3.47 -38.24 1.33
N ASN A 222 -3.28 -39.08 0.30
CA ASN A 222 -4.14 -39.14 -0.87
C ASN A 222 -5.49 -39.76 -0.50
N VAL A 223 -6.47 -39.46 -1.38
CA VAL A 223 -7.76 -40.11 -1.61
C VAL A 223 -8.97 -39.46 -0.91
N SER A 224 -9.83 -38.89 -1.78
CA SER A 224 -11.24 -38.57 -1.63
C SER A 224 -11.63 -37.60 -0.52
N THR A 225 -11.82 -36.31 -0.89
CA THR A 225 -12.84 -35.34 -0.41
C THR A 225 -12.36 -33.93 -0.82
N GLY A 226 -12.51 -33.56 -2.09
CA GLY A 226 -11.93 -32.32 -2.65
C GLY A 226 -12.74 -31.06 -2.36
N ASP A 227 -14.07 -31.13 -2.41
CA ASP A 227 -14.91 -29.93 -2.40
C ASP A 227 -15.25 -29.42 -0.99
N MET A 228 -15.46 -30.31 -0.01
CA MET A 228 -15.69 -29.89 1.39
C MET A 228 -14.48 -29.18 2.00
N LYS A 229 -13.26 -29.67 1.71
CA LYS A 229 -12.03 -29.09 2.27
C LYS A 229 -11.70 -27.71 1.70
N LEU A 230 -12.06 -27.45 0.44
CA LEU A 230 -11.82 -26.14 -0.19
C LEU A 230 -12.75 -25.07 0.37
N HIS A 231 -14.03 -25.40 0.57
CA HIS A 231 -15.00 -24.50 1.21
C HIS A 231 -14.59 -24.17 2.65
N GLU A 232 -14.13 -25.17 3.41
CA GLU A 232 -13.67 -24.97 4.79
C GLU A 232 -12.42 -24.08 4.88
N LEU A 233 -11.49 -24.20 3.93
CA LEU A 233 -10.30 -23.34 3.84
C LEU A 233 -10.66 -21.90 3.45
N GLN A 234 -11.62 -21.71 2.54
CA GLN A 234 -12.10 -20.38 2.14
C GLN A 234 -12.83 -19.68 3.30
N GLN A 235 -13.65 -20.41 4.04
CA GLN A 235 -14.36 -19.87 5.20
C GLN A 235 -13.41 -19.53 6.35
N LYS A 236 -12.38 -20.36 6.58
CA LYS A 236 -11.29 -20.06 7.52
C LYS A 236 -10.52 -18.80 7.13
N GLN A 237 -10.24 -18.60 5.83
CA GLN A 237 -9.55 -17.40 5.35
C GLN A 237 -10.41 -16.13 5.49
N LEU A 238 -11.72 -16.22 5.20
CA LEU A 238 -12.66 -15.12 5.36
C LEU A 238 -12.78 -14.69 6.82
N ASN A 239 -12.91 -15.67 7.72
CA ASN A 239 -12.99 -15.43 9.17
C ASN A 239 -11.70 -14.78 9.69
N LEU A 240 -10.53 -15.23 9.21
CA LEU A 240 -9.25 -14.61 9.58
C LEU A 240 -9.15 -13.16 9.11
N ASN A 241 -9.64 -12.86 7.90
CA ASN A 241 -9.61 -11.50 7.37
C ASN A 241 -10.55 -10.59 8.17
N ASN A 242 -11.75 -11.07 8.53
CA ASN A 242 -12.70 -10.31 9.36
C ASN A 242 -12.12 -10.03 10.75
N GLU A 243 -11.50 -11.03 11.40
CA GLU A 243 -10.88 -10.86 12.72
C GLU A 243 -9.71 -9.83 12.69
N VAL A 244 -8.93 -9.83 11.61
CA VAL A 244 -7.86 -8.84 11.41
C VAL A 244 -8.43 -7.43 11.21
N THR A 245 -9.51 -7.29 10.44
CA THR A 245 -10.19 -6.01 10.22
C THR A 245 -10.76 -5.46 11.53
N GLU A 246 -11.46 -6.28 12.32
CA GLU A 246 -12.02 -5.88 13.62
C GLU A 246 -10.93 -5.48 14.63
N LYS A 247 -9.80 -6.21 14.65
CA LYS A 247 -8.66 -5.86 15.50
C LYS A 247 -8.03 -4.53 15.08
N ARG A 248 -7.92 -4.25 13.77
CA ARG A 248 -7.42 -2.98 13.24
C ARG A 248 -8.33 -1.82 13.61
N GLU A 249 -9.64 -1.97 13.44
CA GLU A 249 -10.60 -0.94 13.85
C GLU A 249 -10.56 -0.67 15.36
N ARG A 250 -10.41 -1.72 16.18
CA ARG A 250 -10.26 -1.58 17.64
C ARG A 250 -8.99 -0.80 18.00
N LEU A 251 -7.89 -1.06 17.30
CA LEU A 251 -6.63 -0.34 17.51
C LEU A 251 -6.76 1.13 17.08
N HIS A 252 -7.41 1.38 15.94
CA HIS A 252 -7.70 2.74 15.46
C HIS A 252 -8.56 3.52 16.47
N ARG A 253 -9.63 2.92 16.99
CA ARG A 253 -10.46 3.52 18.06
C ARG A 253 -9.65 3.85 19.32
N LYS A 254 -8.74 2.96 19.74
CA LYS A 254 -7.84 3.23 20.88
C LYS A 254 -6.92 4.42 20.61
N HIS A 255 -6.33 4.49 19.42
CA HIS A 255 -5.42 5.57 19.04
C HIS A 255 -6.16 6.91 18.99
N VAL A 256 -7.36 6.95 18.40
CA VAL A 256 -8.21 8.16 18.36
C VAL A 256 -8.56 8.64 19.77
N ASN A 257 -8.91 7.73 20.68
CA ASN A 257 -9.20 8.07 22.07
C ASN A 257 -7.97 8.59 22.83
N GLU A 258 -6.80 8.01 22.60
CA GLU A 258 -5.55 8.46 23.22
C GLU A 258 -5.14 9.85 22.72
N VAL A 259 -5.28 10.11 21.42
CA VAL A 259 -5.04 11.44 20.84
C VAL A 259 -6.00 12.47 21.43
N ALA A 260 -7.28 12.14 21.57
CA ALA A 260 -8.27 13.03 22.19
C ALA A 260 -7.92 13.33 23.66
N ARG A 261 -7.44 12.33 24.41
CA ARG A 261 -6.98 12.50 25.79
C ARG A 261 -5.76 13.40 25.88
N LEU A 262 -4.72 13.15 25.08
CA LEU A 262 -3.51 13.99 25.04
C LEU A 262 -3.84 15.44 24.66
N GLN A 263 -4.76 15.65 23.72
CA GLN A 263 -5.25 16.98 23.35
C GLN A 263 -6.03 17.68 24.48
N SER A 264 -6.71 16.92 25.35
CA SER A 264 -7.35 17.44 26.56
C SER A 264 -6.32 17.83 27.62
N ASP A 265 -5.33 16.97 27.84
CA ASP A 265 -4.25 17.19 28.81
C ASP A 265 -3.41 18.42 28.45
N PHE A 266 -3.10 18.60 27.15
CA PHE A 266 -2.44 19.81 26.65
C PHE A 266 -3.27 21.09 26.88
N ARG A 267 -4.60 21.02 26.68
CA ARG A 267 -5.49 22.17 26.93
C ARG A 267 -5.56 22.53 28.42
N ASN A 268 -5.60 21.53 29.29
CA ASN A 268 -5.62 21.72 30.75
C ASN A 268 -4.28 22.26 31.27
N ALA A 269 -3.15 21.78 30.75
CA ALA A 269 -1.82 22.30 31.08
C ALA A 269 -1.64 23.75 30.64
N ARG A 270 -2.19 24.15 29.49
CA ARG A 270 -2.19 25.53 28.99
C ARG A 270 -3.01 26.48 29.88
N ASN A 271 -4.11 25.99 30.45
CA ASN A 271 -5.00 26.76 31.33
C ASN A 271 -4.53 26.82 32.79
N GLY A 272 -3.58 25.96 33.20
CA GLY A 272 -3.03 25.88 34.56
C GLY A 272 -1.76 26.70 34.83
N LEU A 273 -1.25 27.47 33.85
CA LEU A 273 -0.03 28.26 34.03
C LEU A 273 -0.25 29.48 34.96
N PRO A 274 0.56 29.65 36.02
CA PRO A 274 0.40 30.77 36.97
C PRO A 274 0.68 32.13 36.32
N LYS A 275 -0.15 33.13 36.67
CA LYS A 275 -0.22 34.49 36.10
C LYS A 275 1.08 35.33 36.09
N LYS A 276 2.22 34.82 36.58
CA LYS A 276 3.51 35.55 36.61
C LYS A 276 4.40 35.30 35.39
N ALA A 277 4.10 34.32 34.53
CA ALA A 277 4.87 34.09 33.30
C ALA A 277 4.39 34.90 32.09
N LYS A 278 3.23 35.58 32.19
CA LYS A 278 2.65 36.35 31.07
C LYS A 278 3.40 37.65 30.73
N LYS A 279 4.25 38.18 31.63
CA LYS A 279 4.90 39.49 31.45
C LYS A 279 6.33 39.43 30.87
N ARG A 280 6.85 38.23 30.55
CA ARG A 280 8.21 38.06 29.98
C ARG A 280 8.24 37.65 28.51
N GLN A 281 7.08 37.42 27.88
CA GLN A 281 6.98 37.15 26.43
C GLN A 281 6.58 38.39 25.60
N GLU A 282 6.17 39.49 26.22
CA GLU A 282 5.75 40.71 25.51
C GLU A 282 6.91 41.59 25.01
N LEU A 283 8.19 41.25 25.27
CA LEU A 283 9.34 42.07 24.86
C LEU A 283 10.22 41.47 23.75
N HIS A 284 9.84 40.35 23.14
CA HIS A 284 10.65 39.70 22.09
C HIS A 284 9.86 39.13 20.89
N GLY A 285 8.64 39.59 20.63
CA GLY A 285 7.70 38.92 19.74
C GLY A 285 7.13 39.70 18.55
N GLU A 286 7.66 40.87 18.18
CA GLU A 286 7.03 41.70 17.14
C GLU A 286 7.35 41.33 15.67
N GLU A 287 8.16 40.30 15.37
CA GLU A 287 8.43 39.89 13.98
C GLU A 287 7.89 38.51 13.55
N LYS A 288 7.09 37.81 14.39
CA LYS A 288 6.49 36.50 14.02
C LYS A 288 4.97 36.49 13.86
N GLY A 289 4.30 37.63 14.02
CA GLY A 289 2.83 37.71 14.11
C GLY A 289 2.04 37.60 12.79
N GLN A 290 2.67 37.54 11.62
CA GLN A 290 1.94 37.56 10.34
C GLN A 290 1.93 36.24 9.55
N GLN A 291 2.83 35.30 9.83
CA GLN A 291 2.84 33.99 9.15
C GLN A 291 1.96 32.95 9.84
N ASP A 292 1.84 32.99 11.17
CA ASP A 292 1.07 31.99 11.92
C ASP A 292 -0.46 32.21 11.81
N CYS A 293 -0.91 33.46 11.64
CA CYS A 293 -2.34 33.76 11.45
C CYS A 293 -2.90 33.33 10.07
N ILE A 294 -2.04 33.05 9.08
CA ILE A 294 -2.44 32.55 7.76
C ILE A 294 -2.51 31.02 7.76
N PHE A 295 -1.67 30.36 8.56
CA PHE A 295 -1.60 28.90 8.64
C PHE A 295 -2.74 28.30 9.48
N GLU A 296 -3.09 28.93 10.61
CA GLU A 296 -4.21 28.46 11.45
C GLU A 296 -5.57 28.65 10.78
N LYS A 297 -5.80 29.78 10.10
CA LYS A 297 -7.06 30.02 9.37
C LYS A 297 -7.30 29.05 8.21
N ASN A 298 -6.24 28.59 7.53
CA ASN A 298 -6.35 27.59 6.46
C ASN A 298 -6.53 26.16 6.98
N GLY A 299 -5.99 25.84 8.17
CA GLY A 299 -6.17 24.55 8.83
C GLY A 299 -7.58 24.34 9.36
N GLU A 300 -8.15 25.37 10.00
CA GLU A 300 -9.52 25.34 10.52
C GLU A 300 -10.56 25.27 9.39
N GLN A 301 -10.36 26.02 8.30
CA GLN A 301 -11.25 25.97 7.13
C GLN A 301 -11.22 24.59 6.42
N ARG A 302 -10.06 23.91 6.39
CA ARG A 302 -9.92 22.54 5.84
C ARG A 302 -10.61 21.50 6.71
N MET A 303 -10.51 21.60 8.03
CA MET A 303 -11.23 20.74 8.96
C MET A 303 -12.74 20.95 8.88
N LEU A 304 -13.21 22.20 8.75
CA LEU A 304 -14.63 22.49 8.57
C LEU A 304 -15.17 21.90 7.25
N ASN A 305 -14.43 22.03 6.14
CA ASN A 305 -14.83 21.45 4.86
C ASN A 305 -14.86 19.92 4.88
N PHE A 306 -13.94 19.28 5.60
CA PHE A 306 -13.92 17.81 5.74
C PHE A 306 -15.10 17.30 6.60
N VAL A 307 -15.42 18.01 7.68
CA VAL A 307 -16.55 17.66 8.56
C VAL A 307 -17.90 17.91 7.87
N VAL A 308 -18.02 18.97 7.06
CA VAL A 308 -19.23 19.25 6.27
C VAL A 308 -19.44 18.20 5.17
N ALA A 309 -18.37 17.78 4.47
CA ALA A 309 -18.45 16.72 3.46
C ALA A 309 -18.85 15.36 4.06
N ALA A 310 -18.31 15.01 5.24
CA ALA A 310 -18.68 13.79 5.95
C ALA A 310 -20.15 13.80 6.44
N ARG A 311 -20.70 14.97 6.75
CA ARG A 311 -22.12 15.12 7.14
C ARG A 311 -23.08 15.05 5.96
N LEU A 312 -22.66 15.49 4.78
CA LEU A 312 -23.46 15.41 3.54
C LEU A 312 -23.50 13.99 2.96
N ALA A 313 -22.45 13.18 3.18
CA ALA A 313 -22.39 11.79 2.75
C ALA A 313 -23.26 10.82 3.58
N ASN A 314 -23.75 11.26 4.76
CA ASN A 314 -24.52 10.44 5.71
C ASN A 314 -25.99 10.84 5.84
N LYS A 315 -26.55 11.63 4.91
CA LYS A 315 -28.00 11.86 4.89
C LYS A 315 -28.72 10.67 4.23
N PRO A 316 -29.68 10.03 4.92
CA PRO A 316 -30.54 9.06 4.26
C PRO A 316 -31.41 9.78 3.22
N ILE A 317 -31.43 9.23 2.01
CA ILE A 317 -32.33 9.65 0.94
C ILE A 317 -33.76 9.38 1.43
N GLN A 318 -34.52 10.42 1.72
CA GLN A 318 -35.96 10.30 1.89
C GLN A 318 -36.59 10.12 0.51
N ALA A 319 -37.34 9.03 0.36
CA ALA A 319 -38.15 8.75 -0.80
C ALA A 319 -39.26 9.81 -0.92
N THR A 320 -39.31 10.46 -2.07
CA THR A 320 -40.51 11.06 -2.66
C THR A 320 -40.49 10.70 -4.13
#